data_AF-A0A0C9TQB1-F1
#
_entry.id   AF-A0A0C9TQB1-F1
#
_cell.length_a   1.000
_cell.length_b   1.000
_cell.length_c   1.000
_cell.angle_alpha   90.00
_cell.angle_beta   90.00
_cell.angle_gamma   90.00
#
_symmetry.space_group_name_H-M   'P 1'
#
loop_
_entity.id
_entity.type
_entity.pdbx_description
1 polymer ?
#
loop_
_entity_poly.entity_id
_entity_poly.type
_entity_poly.pdbx_seq_one_letter_code
_entity_poly.pdbx_strand_id
1 'polypeptide(L)'
;DPPVHHGRHFGRAMHAFCNVQTLLTNGIVLMSEGAIDDESLTAVERKEYAIFNELLRMVPGLEAHLMTSSEEEIMLVGELV
;
A
#
# COMPACT_ATOMS: atom_id res chain seq x y z
N ASP A 1 26.63 3.19 -9.61
CA ASP A 1 25.62 2.14 -9.45
C ASP A 1 24.41 2.64 -8.69
N PRO A 2 23.26 2.81 -9.38
CA PRO A 2 22.05 3.29 -8.72
C PRO A 2 21.28 2.13 -8.05
N PRO A 3 20.48 2.44 -7.01
CA PRO A 3 19.93 1.48 -6.07
C PRO A 3 18.63 0.86 -6.61
N VAL A 4 18.70 0.09 -7.70
CA VAL A 4 17.50 -0.48 -8.35
C VAL A 4 17.00 -1.78 -7.68
N HIS A 5 17.67 -2.22 -6.61
CA HIS A 5 17.40 -3.53 -6.00
C HIS A 5 16.54 -3.51 -4.74
N HIS A 6 16.29 -2.37 -4.09
CA HIS A 6 15.58 -2.38 -2.81
C HIS A 6 14.05 -2.58 -2.92
N GLY A 7 13.39 -2.08 -3.96
CA GLY A 7 11.92 -2.22 -4.10
C GLY A 7 11.46 -3.64 -4.46
N ARG A 8 12.25 -4.36 -5.26
CA ARG A 8 11.88 -5.68 -5.83
C ARG A 8 11.86 -6.82 -4.79
N HIS A 9 12.55 -6.66 -3.67
CA HIS A 9 12.47 -7.61 -2.56
C HIS A 9 11.30 -7.31 -1.61
N PHE A 10 10.96 -6.03 -1.45
CA PHE A 10 9.82 -5.61 -0.64
C PHE A 10 8.48 -6.05 -1.26
N GLY A 11 8.30 -5.88 -2.57
CA GLY A 11 7.07 -6.30 -3.27
C GLY A 11 6.77 -7.80 -3.10
N ARG A 12 7.77 -8.66 -3.34
CA ARG A 12 7.65 -10.11 -3.10
C ARG A 12 7.43 -10.50 -1.65
N ALA A 13 8.01 -9.77 -0.69
CA ALA A 13 7.76 -10.02 0.72
C ALA A 13 6.31 -9.66 1.07
N MET A 14 5.80 -8.52 0.60
CA MET A 14 4.40 -8.14 0.81
C MET A 14 3.43 -9.15 0.19
N HIS A 15 3.66 -9.59 -1.05
CA HIS A 15 2.83 -10.60 -1.71
C HIS A 15 2.78 -11.94 -0.97
N ALA A 16 3.82 -12.29 -0.20
CA ALA A 16 3.86 -13.51 0.60
C ALA A 16 3.22 -13.36 1.99
N PHE A 17 3.10 -12.14 2.53
CA PHE A 17 2.62 -11.88 3.89
C PHE A 17 1.25 -11.20 3.96
N CYS A 18 0.79 -10.53 2.90
CA CYS A 18 -0.50 -9.84 2.83
C CYS A 18 -1.09 -9.96 1.42
N ASN A 19 -2.42 -10.03 1.32
CA ASN A 19 -3.09 -9.79 0.07
C ASN A 19 -2.86 -8.31 -0.31
N VAL A 20 -1.91 -8.05 -1.23
CA VAL A 20 -1.51 -6.68 -1.64
C VAL A 20 -2.72 -5.88 -2.11
N GLN A 21 -3.68 -6.54 -2.75
CA GLN A 21 -4.94 -5.91 -3.14
C GLN A 21 -5.73 -5.43 -1.92
N THR A 22 -5.93 -6.28 -0.91
CA THR A 22 -6.59 -5.90 0.34
C THR A 22 -5.84 -4.78 1.08
N LEU A 23 -4.50 -4.84 1.09
CA LEU A 23 -3.65 -3.79 1.68
C LEU A 23 -3.86 -2.43 0.98
N LEU A 24 -3.88 -2.42 -0.35
CA LEU A 24 -4.11 -1.21 -1.14
C LEU A 24 -5.53 -0.68 -0.94
N THR A 25 -6.54 -1.53 -1.05
CA THR A 25 -7.95 -1.12 -0.88
C THR A 25 -8.21 -0.56 0.51
N ASN A 26 -7.79 -1.28 1.57
CA ASN A 26 -7.97 -0.82 2.95
C ASN A 26 -7.17 0.46 3.23
N GLY A 27 -5.94 0.53 2.71
CA GLY A 27 -5.09 1.71 2.84
C GLY A 27 -5.68 2.97 2.18
N ILE A 28 -6.26 2.83 0.99
CA ILE A 28 -6.93 3.93 0.27
C ILE A 28 -8.18 4.39 1.03
N VAL A 29 -8.99 3.47 1.56
CA VAL A 29 -10.16 3.82 2.38
C VAL A 29 -9.74 4.60 3.62
N LEU A 30 -8.75 4.11 4.37
CA LEU A 30 -8.23 4.79 5.57
C LEU A 30 -7.62 6.17 5.27
N MET A 31 -6.96 6.30 4.11
CA MET A 31 -6.42 7.58 3.65
C MET A 31 -7.55 8.56 3.27
N SER A 32 -8.59 8.08 2.57
CA SER A 32 -9.72 8.89 2.13
C SER A 32 -10.64 9.31 3.28
N GLU A 33 -10.81 8.47 4.29
CA GLU A 33 -11.61 8.77 5.49
C GLU A 33 -10.87 9.68 6.47
N GLY A 34 -9.61 10.02 6.19
CA GLY A 34 -8.82 10.96 6.95
C GLY A 34 -8.42 10.38 8.31
N ALA A 35 -7.61 9.31 8.29
CA ALA A 35 -7.04 8.67 9.46
C ALA A 35 -8.08 8.52 10.58
N ILE A 36 -8.96 7.52 10.42
CA ILE A 36 -9.80 7.00 11.50
C ILE A 36 -8.95 6.95 12.78
N ASP A 37 -9.51 7.35 13.91
CA ASP A 37 -8.76 7.42 15.16
C ASP A 37 -7.97 6.12 15.34
N ASP A 38 -6.66 6.25 15.56
CA ASP A 38 -5.76 5.09 15.61
C ASP A 38 -6.24 4.10 16.67
N GLU A 39 -6.98 4.55 17.70
CA GLU A 39 -7.53 3.72 18.78
C GLU A 39 -8.62 2.73 18.32
N SER A 40 -9.37 3.06 17.26
CA SER A 40 -10.45 2.25 16.67
C SER A 40 -9.91 1.11 15.80
N LEU A 41 -8.67 1.24 15.31
CA LEU A 41 -8.01 0.22 14.50
C LEU A 41 -7.49 -0.92 15.37
N THR A 42 -7.67 -2.14 14.90
CA THR A 42 -7.03 -3.31 15.49
C THR A 42 -5.51 -3.26 15.29
N ALA A 43 -4.77 -4.01 16.10
CA ALA A 43 -3.31 -4.09 15.96
C ALA A 43 -2.85 -4.61 14.58
N VAL A 44 -3.71 -5.38 13.89
CA VAL A 44 -3.45 -5.86 12.54
C VAL A 44 -3.64 -4.73 11.52
N GLU A 45 -4.77 -4.01 11.59
CA GLU A 45 -5.06 -2.88 10.69
C GLU A 45 -4.02 -1.76 10.82
N ARG A 46 -3.56 -1.44 12.04
CA ARG A 46 -2.47 -0.47 12.23
C ARG A 46 -1.18 -0.92 11.54
N LYS A 47 -0.84 -2.20 11.66
CA LYS A 47 0.36 -2.77 11.05
C LYS A 47 0.25 -2.74 9.52
N GLU A 48 -0.91 -3.12 8.98
CA GLU A 48 -1.20 -3.06 7.54
C GLU A 48 -1.11 -1.62 7.03
N TYR A 49 -1.73 -0.66 7.72
CA TYR A 49 -1.66 0.75 7.34
C TYR A 49 -0.23 1.31 7.42
N ALA A 50 0.58 0.89 8.39
CA ALA A 50 1.99 1.26 8.45
C ALA A 50 2.79 0.70 7.25
N ILE A 51 2.50 -0.54 6.83
CA ILE A 51 3.11 -1.16 5.65
C ILE A 51 2.69 -0.42 4.38
N PHE A 52 1.41 -0.06 4.25
CA PHE A 52 0.88 0.74 3.15
C PHE A 52 1.58 2.11 3.06
N ASN A 53 1.76 2.81 4.18
CA ASN A 53 2.49 4.08 4.21
C ASN A 53 3.96 3.94 3.77
N GLU A 54 4.67 2.89 4.20
CA GLU A 54 6.03 2.64 3.72
C GLU A 54 6.06 2.32 2.21
N LEU A 55 5.07 1.60 1.68
CA LEU A 55 4.95 1.36 0.23
C LEU A 55 4.86 2.68 -0.55
N LEU A 56 4.00 3.61 -0.13
CA LEU A 56 3.88 4.93 -0.74
C LEU A 56 5.19 5.71 -0.67
N ARG A 57 5.91 5.59 0.45
CA ARG A 57 7.20 6.27 0.65
C ARG A 57 8.31 5.69 -0.23
N MET A 58 8.25 4.41 -0.55
CA MET A 58 9.21 3.73 -1.42
C MET A 58 8.98 3.97 -2.91
N VAL A 59 7.74 4.30 -3.31
CA VAL A 59 7.37 4.51 -4.72
C VAL A 59 6.88 5.95 -4.92
N PRO A 60 7.76 6.88 -5.30
CA PRO A 60 7.39 8.28 -5.51
C PRO A 60 6.24 8.41 -6.53
N GLY A 61 5.21 9.18 -6.18
CA GLY A 61 4.05 9.41 -7.04
C GLY A 61 2.98 8.32 -7.00
N LEU A 62 3.20 7.22 -6.25
CA LEU A 62 2.21 6.16 -6.11
C LEU A 62 0.92 6.65 -5.44
N GLU A 63 1.02 7.50 -4.41
CA GLU A 63 -0.16 8.07 -3.75
C GLU A 63 -1.05 8.86 -4.73
N ALA A 64 -0.46 9.78 -5.48
CA ALA A 64 -1.18 10.57 -6.48
C ALA A 64 -1.76 9.67 -7.58
N HIS A 65 -1.04 8.62 -7.98
CA HIS A 65 -1.52 7.65 -8.94
C HIS A 65 -2.75 6.92 -8.39
N LEU A 66 -2.68 6.31 -7.21
CA LEU A 66 -3.78 5.59 -6.56
C LEU A 66 -5.02 6.47 -6.36
N MET A 67 -4.84 7.76 -6.06
CA MET A 67 -5.94 8.73 -5.89
C MET A 67 -6.64 9.11 -7.21
N THR A 68 -5.99 8.87 -8.35
CA THR A 68 -6.55 9.14 -9.68
C THR A 68 -6.94 7.88 -10.45
N SER A 69 -6.48 6.73 -9.98
CA SER A 69 -6.73 5.42 -10.58
C SER A 69 -8.13 4.91 -10.28
N SER A 70 -8.71 4.22 -11.25
CA SER A 70 -9.89 3.40 -11.07
C SER A 70 -9.59 2.17 -10.21
N GLU A 71 -10.63 1.56 -9.64
CA GLU A 71 -10.51 0.31 -8.87
C GLU A 71 -9.82 -0.80 -9.68
N GLU A 72 -10.12 -0.92 -10.97
CA GLU A 72 -9.50 -1.89 -11.88
C GLU A 72 -8.00 -1.66 -12.05
N GLU A 73 -7.56 -0.40 -12.16
CA GLU A 73 -6.14 -0.04 -12.25
C GLU A 73 -5.40 -0.32 -10.94
N ILE A 74 -6.06 -0.12 -9.79
CA ILE A 74 -5.50 -0.47 -8.47
C ILE A 74 -5.29 -1.99 -8.35
N MET A 75 -6.20 -2.81 -8.90
CA MET A 75 -6.01 -4.26 -8.94
C MET A 75 -4.77 -4.64 -9.75
N LEU A 76 -4.56 -4.00 -10.91
CA LEU A 76 -3.39 -4.25 -11.77
C LEU A 76 -2.08 -3.83 -11.08
N VAL A 77 -2.08 -2.74 -10.31
CA VAL A 77 -0.92 -2.35 -9.49
C VAL A 77 -0.61 -3.43 -8.45
N GLY A 78 -1.62 -4.05 -7.84
CA GLY A 78 -1.44 -5.16 -6.90
C GLY A 78 -0.82 -6.42 -7.53
N GLU A 79 -1.06 -6.67 -8.82
CA GLU A 79 -0.48 -7.80 -9.57
C GLU A 79 0.97 -7.55 -10.03
N LEU A 80 1.40 -6.29 -10.12
CA LEU A 80 2.73 -5.89 -10.60
C LEU A 80 3.83 -5.90 -9.51
N VAL A 81 3.45 -6.01 -8.24
CA VAL A 81 4.32 -5.85 -7.06
C VAL A 81 4.80 -7.18 -6.48
#